data_AF-A0A6D0INS5-F1
#
_entry.id   AF-A0A6D0INS5-F1
#
_cell.length_a   1.000
_cell.length_b   1.000
_cell.length_c   1.000
_cell.angle_alpha   90.00
_cell.angle_beta   90.00
_cell.angle_gamma   90.00
#
_symmetry.space_group_name_H-M   'P 1'
#
loop_
_entity.id
_entity.type
_entity.pdbx_description
1 polymer ?
#
loop_
_entity_poly.entity_id
_entity_poly.type
_entity_poly.pdbx_seq_one_letter_code
_entity_poly.pdbx_strand_id
1 'polypeptide(L)'
;LRKLYDQLRNSGSSFSLVYFSDHGLAFKERGKDVQYLAHDDKYQQNFQVPFMVISSDDKAHRVIKARRSANDFLGFFSQWTGIKAKEINIKYPFISEKKAGSIYITNFQLQKVDYNHLGTDIFDPKP
;
A
#
# COMPACT_ATOMS: atom_id res chain seq x y z
N LEU A 1 3.54 -15.14 -2.72
CA LEU A 1 2.10 -14.87 -2.94
C LEU A 1 1.40 -15.99 -3.72
N ARG A 2 1.80 -16.32 -4.96
CA ARG A 2 1.09 -17.32 -5.79
C ARG A 2 0.88 -18.69 -5.12
N LYS A 3 1.92 -19.26 -4.50
CA LYS A 3 1.79 -20.54 -3.76
C LYS A 3 0.71 -20.50 -2.67
N LEU A 4 0.62 -19.40 -1.91
CA LEU A 4 -0.39 -19.22 -0.87
C LEU A 4 -1.80 -19.12 -1.49
N TYR A 5 -1.95 -18.35 -2.56
CA TYR A 5 -3.21 -18.27 -3.29
C TYR A 5 -3.66 -19.65 -3.81
N ASP A 6 -2.74 -20.43 -4.40
CA ASP A 6 -3.04 -21.76 -4.91
C ASP A 6 -3.46 -22.71 -3.76
N GLN A 7 -2.82 -22.62 -2.59
CA GLN A 7 -3.21 -23.38 -1.39
C GLN A 7 -4.62 -23.00 -0.89
N LEU A 8 -4.92 -21.71 -0.81
CA LEU A 8 -6.25 -21.22 -0.41
C LEU A 8 -7.32 -21.70 -1.39
N ARG A 9 -7.05 -21.60 -2.69
CA ARG A 9 -7.95 -22.07 -3.75
C ARG A 9 -8.17 -23.58 -3.68
N ASN A 10 -7.11 -24.36 -3.49
CA ASN A 10 -7.18 -25.82 -3.45
C ASN A 10 -7.83 -26.35 -2.15
N SER A 11 -7.99 -25.51 -1.12
CA SER A 11 -8.71 -25.90 0.10
C SER A 11 -10.21 -26.15 -0.12
N GLY A 12 -10.78 -25.67 -1.23
CA GLY A 12 -12.22 -25.70 -1.49
C GLY A 12 -13.06 -24.77 -0.60
N SER A 13 -12.43 -24.00 0.28
CA SER A 13 -13.12 -23.06 1.19
C SER A 13 -13.18 -21.65 0.61
N SER A 14 -14.22 -20.90 0.99
CA SER A 14 -14.26 -19.45 0.72
C SER A 14 -13.13 -18.74 1.45
N PHE A 15 -12.47 -17.79 0.80
CA PHE A 15 -11.40 -17.01 1.41
C PHE A 15 -11.41 -15.55 0.95
N SER A 16 -10.81 -14.69 1.77
CA SER A 16 -10.40 -13.35 1.39
C SER A 16 -8.98 -13.11 1.91
N LEU A 17 -8.12 -12.57 1.05
CA LEU A 17 -6.70 -12.38 1.28
C LEU A 17 -6.36 -10.91 1.05
N VAL A 18 -5.72 -10.29 2.03
CA VAL A 18 -5.13 -8.96 1.87
C VAL A 18 -3.61 -9.12 1.82
N TYR A 19 -2.98 -8.48 0.85
CA TYR A 19 -1.53 -8.42 0.74
C TYR A 19 -1.08 -6.96 0.65
N PHE A 20 -0.07 -6.60 1.44
CA PHE A 20 0.64 -5.33 1.30
C PHE A 20 2.11 -5.48 1.72
N SER A 21 2.96 -4.59 1.21
CA SER A 21 4.33 -4.44 1.72
C SER A 21 4.35 -3.43 2.85
N ASP A 22 5.22 -3.62 3.84
CA ASP A 22 5.43 -2.68 4.95
C ASP A 22 6.14 -1.40 4.51
N HIS A 23 7.11 -1.51 3.62
CA HIS A 23 7.83 -0.39 3.03
C HIS A 23 8.18 -0.62 1.56
N GLY A 24 8.49 0.48 0.87
CA GLY A 24 9.06 0.49 -0.47
C GLY A 24 10.60 0.48 -0.45
N LEU A 25 11.20 0.80 -1.60
CA LEU A 25 12.65 0.86 -1.79
C LEU A 25 13.02 2.18 -2.51
N ALA A 26 14.26 2.61 -2.33
CA ALA A 26 14.87 3.69 -3.09
C ALA A 26 16.26 3.27 -3.61
N PHE A 27 16.72 3.94 -4.65
CA PHE A 27 18.08 3.77 -5.15
C PHE A 27 19.08 4.54 -4.28
N LYS A 28 20.21 3.89 -4.01
CA LYS A 28 21.42 4.49 -3.46
C LYS A 28 22.50 4.50 -4.52
N GLU A 29 23.40 5.49 -4.46
CA GLU A 29 24.51 5.65 -5.42
C GLU A 29 24.06 5.70 -6.90
N ARG A 30 22.91 6.32 -7.16
CA ARG A 30 22.31 6.37 -8.51
C ARG A 30 23.29 6.92 -9.56
N GLY A 31 23.41 6.20 -10.68
CA GLY A 31 24.28 6.60 -11.79
C GLY A 31 25.76 6.27 -11.59
N LYS A 32 26.10 5.47 -10.57
CA LYS A 32 27.43 4.90 -10.36
C LYS A 32 27.39 3.38 -10.54
N ASP A 33 28.55 2.77 -10.76
CA ASP A 33 28.69 1.31 -10.91
C ASP A 33 28.23 0.51 -9.68
N VAL A 34 28.16 1.15 -8.52
CA VAL A 34 27.78 0.54 -7.23
C VAL A 34 26.33 0.81 -6.83
N GLN A 35 25.45 1.17 -7.78
CA GLN A 35 24.03 1.43 -7.49
C GLN A 35 23.33 0.21 -6.88
N TYR A 36 22.55 0.42 -5.81
CA TYR A 36 21.78 -0.63 -5.14
C TYR A 36 20.44 -0.11 -4.61
N LEU A 37 19.54 -1.03 -4.23
CA LEU A 37 18.25 -0.72 -3.62
C LEU A 37 18.32 -0.86 -2.09
N ALA A 38 17.81 0.13 -1.38
CA ALA A 38 17.70 0.11 0.08
C ALA A 38 16.43 0.84 0.53
N HIS A 39 16.06 0.66 1.80
CA HIS A 39 15.04 1.52 2.41
C HIS A 39 15.61 2.95 2.63
N ASP A 40 14.73 3.95 2.53
CA ASP A 40 15.00 5.37 2.74
C ASP A 40 13.66 6.03 3.14
N ASP A 41 13.67 7.32 3.48
CA ASP A 41 12.46 8.08 3.85
C ASP A 41 12.26 9.37 3.03
N LYS A 42 13.11 9.59 2.03
CA LYS A 42 13.22 10.86 1.30
C LYS A 42 12.34 10.94 0.05
N TYR A 43 11.98 9.79 -0.53
CA TYR A 43 11.29 9.72 -1.81
C TYR A 43 9.91 9.08 -1.69
N GLN A 44 9.01 9.47 -2.58
CA GLN A 44 7.66 8.90 -2.66
C GLN A 44 7.67 7.37 -2.79
N GLN A 45 8.62 6.81 -3.54
CA GLN A 45 8.79 5.38 -3.80
C GLN A 45 9.06 4.57 -2.53
N ASN A 46 9.62 5.19 -1.49
CA ASN A 46 9.81 4.54 -0.19
C ASN A 46 8.49 4.19 0.51
N PHE A 47 7.41 4.90 0.17
CA PHE A 47 6.09 4.75 0.79
C PHE A 47 5.03 4.24 -0.20
N GLN A 48 5.36 4.10 -1.48
CA GLN A 48 4.50 3.49 -2.49
C GLN A 48 4.67 1.97 -2.45
N VAL A 49 3.76 1.30 -1.74
CA VAL A 49 3.75 -0.15 -1.59
C VAL A 49 2.60 -0.79 -2.34
N PRO A 50 2.73 -2.04 -2.81
CA PRO A 50 1.59 -2.79 -3.30
C PRO A 50 0.55 -2.97 -2.19
N PHE A 51 -0.72 -2.88 -2.55
CA PHE A 51 -1.85 -3.21 -1.68
C PHE A 51 -2.93 -3.88 -2.52
N MET A 52 -3.32 -5.11 -2.16
CA MET A 52 -4.26 -5.93 -2.92
C MET A 52 -5.22 -6.65 -1.98
N VAL A 53 -6.48 -6.75 -2.40
CA VAL A 53 -7.49 -7.63 -1.79
C VAL A 53 -7.90 -8.64 -2.85
N ILE A 54 -7.90 -9.92 -2.50
CA ILE A 54 -8.23 -11.04 -3.39
C ILE A 54 -9.18 -11.97 -2.64
N SER A 55 -10.35 -12.23 -3.21
CA SER A 55 -11.34 -13.14 -2.62
C SER A 55 -11.68 -14.29 -3.57
N SER A 56 -12.10 -15.42 -3.02
CA SER A 56 -12.47 -16.61 -3.80
C SER A 56 -13.64 -16.38 -4.76
N ASP A 57 -14.47 -15.38 -4.48
CA ASP A 57 -15.68 -15.02 -5.22
C ASP A 57 -15.52 -13.76 -6.09
N ASP A 58 -14.29 -13.25 -6.24
CA ASP A 58 -14.01 -12.12 -7.12
C ASP A 58 -14.38 -12.44 -8.57
N LYS A 59 -15.26 -11.63 -9.16
CA LYS A 59 -15.72 -11.77 -10.56
C LYS A 59 -15.02 -10.85 -11.55
N ALA A 60 -14.31 -9.84 -11.04
CA ALA A 60 -13.66 -8.82 -11.86
C ALA A 60 -12.44 -8.26 -11.16
N HIS A 61 -11.41 -7.94 -11.95
CA HIS A 61 -10.25 -7.19 -11.48
C HIS A 61 -10.54 -5.69 -11.52
N ARG A 62 -10.27 -4.98 -10.42
CA ARG A 62 -10.47 -3.53 -10.31
C ARG A 62 -9.20 -2.87 -9.79
N VAL A 63 -8.72 -1.86 -10.51
CA VAL A 63 -7.60 -1.02 -10.07
C VAL A 63 -8.17 0.28 -9.53
N ILE A 64 -7.90 0.57 -8.25
CA ILE A 64 -8.29 1.82 -7.60
C ILE A 64 -7.10 2.79 -7.67
N LYS A 65 -7.29 3.93 -8.33
CA LYS A 65 -6.22 4.94 -8.48
C LYS A 65 -6.18 5.93 -7.32
N ALA A 66 -7.26 6.03 -6.54
CA ALA A 66 -7.29 6.85 -5.33
C ALA A 66 -6.21 6.40 -4.33
N ARG A 67 -5.31 7.31 -3.95
CA ARG A 67 -4.23 7.03 -3.00
C ARG A 67 -4.80 6.66 -1.62
N ARG A 68 -4.12 5.74 -0.94
CA ARG A 68 -4.43 5.29 0.41
C ARG A 68 -3.22 5.42 1.31
N SER A 69 -3.46 5.68 2.59
CA SER A 69 -2.42 5.71 3.61
C SER A 69 -2.56 4.50 4.52
N ALA A 70 -1.42 3.92 4.91
CA ALA A 70 -1.39 2.90 5.97
C ALA A 70 -1.94 3.44 7.31
N ASN A 71 -1.91 4.77 7.53
CA ASN A 71 -2.54 5.40 8.70
C ASN A 71 -4.07 5.20 8.75
N ASP A 72 -4.70 4.89 7.61
CA ASP A 72 -6.13 4.59 7.53
C ASP A 72 -6.41 3.07 7.55
N PHE A 73 -5.40 2.22 7.80
CA PHE A 73 -5.54 0.76 7.72
C PHE A 73 -6.58 0.19 8.68
N LEU A 74 -6.73 0.74 9.90
CA LEU A 74 -7.79 0.29 10.82
C LEU A 74 -9.20 0.53 10.24
N GLY A 75 -9.36 1.61 9.48
CA GLY A 75 -10.60 1.90 8.76
C GLY A 75 -10.84 0.92 7.61
N PHE A 76 -9.78 0.54 6.88
CA PHE A 76 -9.85 -0.55 5.92
C PHE A 76 -10.24 -1.88 6.57
N PHE A 77 -9.51 -2.28 7.61
CA PHE A 77 -9.65 -3.58 8.26
C PHE A 77 -11.06 -3.78 8.82
N SER A 78 -11.61 -2.76 9.48
CA SER A 78 -12.98 -2.80 9.99
C SER A 78 -14.03 -2.90 8.88
N GLN A 79 -13.88 -2.14 7.78
CA GLN A 79 -14.77 -2.27 6.62
C GLN A 79 -14.70 -3.66 5.98
N TRP A 80 -13.49 -4.17 5.80
CA TRP A 80 -13.24 -5.45 5.14
C TRP A 80 -13.77 -6.63 5.97
N THR A 81 -13.64 -6.57 7.29
CA THR A 81 -14.10 -7.63 8.21
C THR A 81 -15.55 -7.46 8.69
N GLY A 82 -16.17 -6.30 8.42
CA GLY A 82 -17.51 -5.96 8.92
C GLY A 82 -17.57 -5.57 10.40
N ILE A 83 -16.41 -5.39 11.06
CA ILE A 83 -16.34 -4.96 12.46
C ILE A 83 -16.89 -3.54 12.61
N LYS A 84 -17.75 -3.36 13.62
CA LYS A 84 -18.31 -2.06 14.00
C LYS A 84 -18.03 -1.81 15.48
N ALA A 85 -17.52 -0.63 15.78
CA ALA A 85 -17.34 -0.13 17.14
C ALA A 85 -17.51 1.39 17.14
N LYS A 86 -17.93 1.96 18.28
CA LYS A 86 -18.21 3.40 18.40
C LYS A 86 -16.95 4.25 18.18
N GLU A 87 -15.80 3.68 18.51
CA GLU A 87 -14.47 4.28 18.45
C GLU A 87 -13.90 4.28 17.02
N ILE A 88 -14.46 3.47 16.12
CA ILE A 88 -14.00 3.36 14.73
C ILE A 88 -14.68 4.44 13.89
N ASN A 89 -13.97 5.55 13.69
CA ASN A 89 -14.42 6.63 12.82
C ASN A 89 -13.92 6.43 11.37
N ILE A 90 -14.81 5.92 10.53
CA ILE A 90 -14.57 5.75 9.10
C ILE A 90 -14.73 7.08 8.37
N LYS A 91 -13.61 7.67 7.94
CA LYS A 91 -13.61 8.93 7.17
C LYS A 91 -14.10 8.77 5.72
N TYR A 92 -13.82 7.61 5.11
CA TYR A 92 -14.20 7.32 3.73
C TYR A 92 -14.25 5.80 3.47
N PRO A 93 -14.95 5.34 2.41
CA PRO A 93 -14.87 3.95 1.96
C PRO A 93 -13.47 3.66 1.40
N PHE A 94 -12.68 2.83 2.08
CA PHE A 94 -11.28 2.60 1.74
C PHE A 94 -11.15 1.90 0.37
N ILE A 95 -11.95 0.86 0.13
CA ILE A 95 -12.03 0.17 -1.17
C ILE A 95 -12.98 0.93 -2.10
N SER A 96 -12.59 2.11 -2.56
CA SER A 96 -13.37 2.93 -3.50
C SER A 96 -12.50 3.94 -4.26
N GLU A 97 -13.06 4.63 -5.26
CA GLU A 97 -12.40 5.77 -5.92
C GLU A 97 -12.58 7.10 -5.17
N LYS A 98 -13.25 7.11 -3.99
CA LYS A 98 -13.37 8.33 -3.20
C LYS A 98 -11.98 8.78 -2.76
N LYS A 99 -11.63 10.04 -3.06
CA LYS A 99 -10.36 10.64 -2.66
C LYS A 99 -10.28 10.67 -1.12
N ALA A 100 -9.13 10.27 -0.60
CA ALA A 100 -8.78 10.53 0.79
C ALA A 100 -8.42 12.02 0.95
N GLY A 101 -8.34 12.49 2.20
CA GLY A 101 -7.76 13.80 2.51
C GLY A 101 -6.23 13.82 2.29
N SER A 102 -5.57 14.84 2.83
CA SER A 102 -4.10 14.94 2.79
C SER A 102 -3.44 13.69 3.38
N ILE A 103 -2.42 13.19 2.68
CA ILE A 103 -1.67 11.98 3.06
C ILE A 103 -0.36 12.42 3.69
N TYR A 104 -0.09 11.88 4.87
CA TYR A 104 1.13 12.15 5.61
C TYR A 104 1.87 10.84 5.87
N ILE A 105 3.20 10.95 5.94
CA ILE A 105 4.10 9.87 6.35
C ILE A 105 4.85 10.30 7.62
N THR A 106 5.47 9.32 8.26
CA THR A 106 6.42 9.54 9.36
C THR A 106 7.81 9.25 8.81
N ASN A 107 8.69 10.25 8.81
CA ASN A 107 10.09 10.07 8.39
C ASN A 107 10.91 9.39 9.51
N PHE A 108 12.19 9.10 9.25
CA PHE A 108 13.08 8.45 10.22
C PHE A 108 13.42 9.35 11.42
N GLN A 109 13.18 10.66 11.33
CA GLN A 109 13.24 11.59 12.46
C GLN A 109 11.92 11.68 13.23
N LEU A 110 10.96 10.78 12.95
CA LEU A 110 9.63 10.72 13.57
C LEU A 110 8.74 11.95 13.31
N GLN A 111 9.05 12.70 12.26
CA GLN A 111 8.31 13.89 11.88
C GLN A 111 7.20 13.53 10.90
N LYS A 112 6.06 14.20 11.07
CA LYS A 112 4.93 14.14 10.14
C LYS A 112 5.24 14.99 8.90
N VAL A 113 5.37 14.36 7.74
CA VAL A 113 5.67 15.02 6.47
C VAL A 113 4.51 14.81 5.50
N ASP A 114 4.12 15.86 4.77
CA ASP A 114 3.16 15.71 3.66
C ASP A 114 3.82 14.89 2.55
N TYR A 115 3.19 13.77 2.22
CA TYR A 115 3.68 12.84 1.20
C TYR A 115 3.93 13.52 -0.14
N ASN A 116 3.12 14.52 -0.51
CA ASN A 116 3.24 15.21 -1.80
C ASN A 116 4.44 16.16 -1.87
N HIS A 117 5.07 16.49 -0.74
CA HIS A 117 6.29 17.29 -0.69
C HIS A 117 7.57 16.44 -0.79
N LEU A 118 7.46 15.11 -0.77
CA LEU A 118 8.60 14.23 -1.04
C LEU A 118 8.98 14.27 -2.51
N GLY A 119 10.29 14.21 -2.76
CA GLY A 119 10.82 14.04 -4.12
C GLY A 119 10.45 12.69 -4.72
N THR A 120 10.74 12.52 -6.01
CA THR A 120 10.51 11.26 -6.73
C THR A 120 11.83 10.64 -7.16
N ASP A 121 12.03 9.37 -6.83
CA ASP A 121 13.14 8.54 -7.33
C ASP A 121 12.63 7.56 -8.39
N ILE A 122 12.15 8.10 -9.51
CA ILE A 122 11.65 7.28 -10.62
C ILE A 122 12.83 6.57 -11.28
N PHE A 123 12.74 5.25 -11.39
CA PHE A 123 13.65 4.48 -12.24
C PHE A 123 13.37 4.87 -13.69
N ASP A 124 14.33 5.55 -14.31
CA ASP A 124 14.34 5.81 -15.74
C ASP A 124 15.44 4.93 -16.34
N PRO A 125 15.10 3.71 -16.81
CA PRO A 125 16.02 2.91 -17.60
C PRO A 125 16.12 3.61 -18.95
N LYS A 126 16.99 4.61 -19.08
CA LYS A 126 17.36 5.07 -20.41
C LYS A 126 17.94 3.88 -21.18
N PRO A 127 17.57 3.75 -22.47
CA PRO A 127 17.88 2.59 -23.29
C PRO A 127 19.38 2.37 -23.49
#